data_AF-A0A8U0UAA0-F1
#
_entry.id   AF-A0A8U0UAA0-F1
#
_cell.length_a   1.000
_cell.length_b   1.000
_cell.length_c   1.000
_cell.angle_alpha   90.00
_cell.angle_beta   90.00
_cell.angle_gamma   90.00
#
_symmetry.space_group_name_H-M   'P 1'
#
loop_
_entity.id
_entity.type
_entity.pdbx_description
1 polymer ?
#
loop_
_entity_poly.entity_id
_entity_poly.type
_entity_poly.pdbx_seq_one_letter_code
_entity_poly.pdbx_strand_id
1 'polypeptide(L)'
;MKVCTDAASRYPSNYNAWSHRIWVLQNMAQGNLKVLHDELSSMREWVSMHVSDHSGFHYRQFLLKALVRELSQSMHHHHAPWPSLGSSSPRSPSPDPQPGHPPHQANGEATAAAPCPSPATPEDQSSVAAVPQLFHQEMELCTDLIQSFPGHETLWCHRRHIFYLWHHWRRDHDHHEGQGRGSEFPQLNHTDDGLSRHPHTASPRGVGLDRVESRNGQAQEGQNAMEVDGVGVPDPRDTKRLKRGPPDPCPPALPSEHGFVASVLDGCRSPEQGCFALAYRKWLDSVIGQ
;
A
#
# COMPACT_ATOMS: atom_id res chain seq x y z
N MET A 1 -7.32 6.11 15.81
CA MET A 1 -6.05 5.35 15.86
C MET A 1 -5.16 5.62 17.08
N LYS A 2 -5.11 6.84 17.65
CA LYS A 2 -4.21 7.20 18.77
C LYS A 2 -4.17 6.20 19.94
N VAL A 3 -5.33 5.74 20.43
CA VAL A 3 -5.42 4.77 21.55
C VAL A 3 -4.70 3.46 21.24
N CYS A 4 -4.79 2.97 20.00
CA CYS A 4 -4.09 1.76 19.57
C CYS A 4 -2.57 1.98 19.54
N THR A 5 -2.12 3.15 19.07
CA THR A 5 -0.70 3.54 19.10
C THR A 5 -0.19 3.58 20.55
N ASP A 6 -0.90 4.26 21.45
CA ASP A 6 -0.51 4.36 22.86
C ASP A 6 -0.43 2.97 23.53
N ALA A 7 -1.32 2.04 23.16
CA ALA A 7 -1.31 0.68 23.65
C ALA A 7 -0.16 -0.17 23.07
N ALA A 8 0.20 0.05 21.80
CA ALA A 8 1.34 -0.59 21.15
C ALA A 8 2.68 -0.07 21.69
N SER A 9 2.76 1.19 22.11
CA SER A 9 4.00 1.77 22.67
C SER A 9 4.34 1.23 24.05
N ARG A 10 3.34 0.72 24.78
CA ARG A 10 3.53 0.20 26.15
C ARG A 10 4.01 -1.24 26.18
N TYR A 11 3.71 -2.02 25.14
CA TYR A 11 4.01 -3.44 25.08
C TYR A 11 4.51 -3.81 23.68
N PRO A 12 5.76 -4.29 23.54
CA PRO A 12 6.29 -4.74 22.26
C PRO A 12 5.36 -5.76 21.60
N SER A 13 5.09 -5.57 20.30
CA SER A 13 4.22 -6.45 19.52
C SER A 13 2.87 -6.77 20.16
N ASN A 14 2.21 -5.73 20.69
CA ASN A 14 0.84 -5.82 21.19
C ASN A 14 -0.15 -6.17 20.06
N TYR A 15 -0.32 -7.46 19.81
CA TYR A 15 -1.20 -7.99 18.77
C TYR A 15 -2.64 -7.46 18.91
N ASN A 16 -3.17 -7.36 20.12
CA ASN A 16 -4.54 -6.90 20.36
C ASN A 16 -4.74 -5.43 19.92
N ALA A 17 -3.75 -4.57 20.16
CA ALA A 17 -3.81 -3.18 19.72
C ALA A 17 -3.84 -3.07 18.19
N TRP A 18 -2.97 -3.84 17.51
CA TRP A 18 -2.91 -3.86 16.05
C TRP A 18 -4.14 -4.50 15.40
N SER A 19 -4.63 -5.62 15.93
CA SER A 19 -5.84 -6.30 15.46
C SER A 19 -7.09 -5.43 15.65
N HIS A 20 -7.18 -4.70 16.76
CA HIS A 20 -8.27 -3.73 16.92
C HIS A 20 -8.16 -2.58 15.93
N ARG A 21 -6.94 -2.11 15.62
CA ARG A 21 -6.70 -1.08 14.59
C ARG A 21 -7.17 -1.54 13.21
N ILE A 22 -6.91 -2.80 12.84
CA ILE A 22 -7.46 -3.44 11.63
C ILE A 22 -8.98 -3.42 11.65
N TRP A 23 -9.59 -3.88 12.74
CA TRP A 23 -11.04 -3.92 12.89
C TRP A 23 -11.69 -2.54 12.69
N VAL A 24 -11.09 -1.48 13.26
CA VAL A 24 -11.56 -0.10 13.07
C VAL A 24 -11.54 0.28 11.59
N LEU A 25 -10.46 0.00 10.86
CA LEU A 25 -10.41 0.31 9.42
C LEU A 25 -11.47 -0.45 8.62
N GLN A 26 -11.64 -1.74 8.90
CA GLN A 26 -12.60 -2.59 8.19
C GLN A 26 -14.05 -2.15 8.41
N ASN A 27 -14.39 -1.63 9.59
CA ASN A 27 -15.77 -1.32 9.95
C ASN A 27 -16.11 0.18 9.83
N MET A 28 -15.13 1.07 10.01
CA MET A 28 -15.37 2.52 10.08
C MET A 28 -14.78 3.31 8.91
N ALA A 29 -13.84 2.73 8.14
CA ALA A 29 -13.15 3.41 7.05
C ALA A 29 -13.06 2.55 5.77
N GLN A 30 -13.98 1.60 5.61
CA GLN A 30 -14.01 0.70 4.45
C GLN A 30 -14.09 1.49 3.14
N GLY A 31 -13.25 1.14 2.17
CA GLY A 31 -13.19 1.80 0.86
C GLY A 31 -12.53 3.19 0.85
N ASN A 32 -12.10 3.71 2.00
CA ASN A 32 -11.50 5.04 2.06
C ASN A 32 -10.00 5.00 1.74
N LEU A 33 -9.67 5.14 0.45
CA LEU A 33 -8.30 5.17 -0.07
C LEU A 33 -7.39 6.16 0.67
N LYS A 34 -7.90 7.37 0.95
CA LYS A 34 -7.14 8.41 1.63
C LYS A 34 -6.74 7.97 3.05
N VAL A 35 -7.68 7.45 3.83
CA VAL A 35 -7.41 6.97 5.19
C VAL A 35 -6.40 5.82 5.18
N LEU A 36 -6.51 4.89 4.24
CA LEU A 36 -5.56 3.77 4.11
C LEU A 36 -4.15 4.27 3.76
N HIS A 37 -4.04 5.22 2.84
CA HIS A 37 -2.76 5.80 2.43
C HIS A 37 -2.11 6.60 3.58
N ASP A 38 -2.90 7.43 4.27
CA ASP A 38 -2.44 8.22 5.42
C ASP A 38 -1.98 7.29 6.56
N GLU A 39 -2.70 6.20 6.82
CA GLU A 39 -2.32 5.20 7.81
C GLU A 39 -1.01 4.49 7.43
N LEU A 40 -0.84 4.04 6.18
CA LEU A 40 0.39 3.39 5.71
C LEU A 40 1.60 4.34 5.83
N SER A 41 1.38 5.61 5.48
CA SER A 41 2.38 6.68 5.58
C SER A 41 2.76 6.91 7.04
N SER A 42 1.79 7.03 7.95
CA SER A 42 2.03 7.24 9.39
C SER A 42 2.83 6.10 10.03
N MET A 43 2.66 4.88 9.52
CA MET A 43 3.36 3.71 10.04
C MET A 43 4.86 3.72 9.71
N ARG A 44 5.36 4.60 8.82
CA ARG A 44 6.78 4.60 8.41
C ARG A 44 7.68 4.90 9.61
N GLU A 45 7.35 5.95 10.35
CA GLU A 45 8.09 6.33 11.55
C GLU A 45 8.03 5.25 12.63
N TRP A 46 6.86 4.61 12.80
CA TRP A 46 6.71 3.52 13.77
C TRP A 46 7.69 2.38 13.52
N VAL A 47 7.74 1.86 12.29
CA VAL A 47 8.57 0.68 11.99
C VAL A 47 10.06 0.98 11.95
N SER A 48 10.44 2.23 11.67
CA SER A 48 11.83 2.67 11.81
C SER A 48 12.30 2.69 13.27
N MET A 49 11.40 2.95 14.23
CA MET A 49 11.71 2.89 15.66
C MET A 49 11.54 1.49 16.26
N HIS A 50 10.69 0.65 15.67
CA HIS A 50 10.30 -0.67 16.21
C HIS A 50 10.54 -1.79 15.19
N VAL A 51 11.80 -1.95 14.76
CA VAL A 51 12.19 -2.86 13.67
C VAL A 51 11.91 -4.35 13.92
N SER A 52 11.70 -4.73 15.19
CA SER A 52 11.34 -6.11 15.58
C SER A 52 9.84 -6.30 15.83
N ASP A 53 9.01 -5.28 15.59
CA ASP A 53 7.57 -5.38 15.84
C ASP A 53 6.84 -6.15 14.73
N HIS A 54 6.77 -7.47 14.88
CA HIS A 54 6.06 -8.33 13.94
C HIS A 54 4.58 -7.94 13.75
N SER A 55 3.91 -7.48 14.80
CA SER A 55 2.50 -7.09 14.72
C SER A 55 2.32 -5.77 13.97
N GLY A 56 3.22 -4.81 14.17
CA GLY A 56 3.26 -3.55 13.42
C GLY A 56 3.52 -3.78 11.92
N PHE A 57 4.46 -4.67 11.56
CA PHE A 57 4.69 -5.04 10.16
C PHE A 57 3.51 -5.81 9.56
N HIS A 58 2.84 -6.67 10.33
CA HIS A 58 1.61 -7.32 9.87
C HIS A 58 0.50 -6.30 9.57
N TYR A 59 0.36 -5.26 10.40
CA TYR A 59 -0.57 -4.16 10.12
C TYR A 59 -0.22 -3.42 8.82
N ARG A 60 1.06 -3.14 8.56
CA ARG A 60 1.50 -2.57 7.26
C ARG A 60 1.15 -3.47 6.07
N GLN A 61 1.33 -4.78 6.20
CA GLN A 61 0.93 -5.74 5.16
C GLN A 61 -0.59 -5.71 4.91
N PHE A 62 -1.39 -5.60 5.97
CA PHE A 62 -2.84 -5.42 5.85
C PHE A 62 -3.19 -4.15 5.06
N LEU A 63 -2.57 -3.01 5.38
CA LEU A 63 -2.80 -1.74 4.70
C LEU A 63 -2.46 -1.80 3.22
N LEU A 64 -1.32 -2.39 2.86
CA LEU A 64 -0.90 -2.57 1.47
C LEU A 64 -1.90 -3.43 0.69
N LYS A 65 -2.30 -4.58 1.23
CA LYS A 65 -3.33 -5.44 0.60
C LYS A 65 -4.66 -4.70 0.43
N ALA A 66 -5.08 -3.93 1.42
CA ALA A 66 -6.29 -3.13 1.34
C ALA A 66 -6.19 -2.06 0.24
N LEU A 67 -5.09 -1.31 0.17
CA LEU A 67 -4.86 -0.31 -0.87
C LEU A 67 -4.83 -0.91 -2.27
N VAL A 68 -4.10 -2.01 -2.46
CA VAL A 68 -4.03 -2.71 -3.75
C VAL A 68 -5.42 -3.16 -4.19
N ARG A 69 -6.22 -3.75 -3.29
CA ARG A 69 -7.59 -4.17 -3.59
C ARG A 69 -8.46 -2.99 -4.03
N GLU A 70 -8.45 -1.89 -3.29
CA GLU A 70 -9.28 -0.71 -3.59
C GLU A 70 -8.82 -0.02 -4.90
N LEU A 71 -7.51 0.06 -5.16
CA LEU A 71 -6.96 0.61 -6.40
C LEU A 71 -7.27 -0.27 -7.62
N SER A 72 -7.19 -1.59 -7.49
CA SER A 72 -7.58 -2.50 -8.57
C SER A 72 -9.09 -2.39 -8.87
N GLN A 73 -9.93 -2.21 -7.85
CA GLN A 73 -11.39 -2.07 -8.03
C GLN A 73 -11.79 -0.75 -8.68
N SER A 74 -11.10 0.36 -8.38
CA SER A 74 -11.39 1.65 -9.04
C SER A 74 -11.10 1.59 -10.54
N MET A 75 -10.01 0.94 -10.96
CA MET A 75 -9.66 0.76 -12.38
C MET A 75 -10.75 0.02 -13.18
N HIS A 76 -11.39 -0.99 -12.58
CA HIS A 76 -12.44 -1.75 -13.27
C HIS A 76 -13.75 -0.97 -13.44
N HIS A 77 -14.06 -0.01 -12.57
CA HIS A 77 -15.29 0.79 -12.68
C HIS A 77 -15.23 1.84 -13.80
N HIS A 78 -14.03 2.31 -14.18
CA HIS A 78 -13.86 3.26 -15.27
C HIS A 78 -14.07 2.65 -16.68
N HIS A 79 -14.06 1.32 -16.81
CA HIS A 79 -14.24 0.60 -18.08
C HIS A 79 -15.65 0.00 -18.31
N ALA A 80 -16.62 0.27 -17.43
CA ALA A 80 -18.00 -0.21 -17.65
C ALA A 80 -18.66 0.52 -18.84
N PRO A 81 -19.14 -0.17 -19.90
CA PRO A 81 -19.88 0.46 -20.98
C PRO A 81 -21.15 1.09 -20.42
N TRP A 82 -21.42 2.35 -20.76
CA TRP A 82 -22.71 2.98 -20.50
C TRP A 82 -23.84 2.04 -20.95
N PRO A 83 -24.87 1.79 -20.13
CA PRO A 83 -26.05 1.11 -20.61
C PRO A 83 -26.69 2.04 -21.64
N SER A 84 -26.56 1.70 -22.93
CA SER A 84 -27.25 2.38 -24.02
C SER A 84 -28.73 2.46 -23.66
N LEU A 85 -29.19 3.69 -23.40
CA LEU A 85 -30.59 3.98 -23.14
C LEU A 85 -31.35 3.61 -24.41
N GLY A 86 -31.90 2.40 -24.43
CA GLY A 86 -32.70 1.89 -25.53
C GLY A 86 -33.90 2.79 -25.73
N SER A 87 -33.83 3.62 -26.77
CA SER A 87 -34.95 4.37 -27.31
C SER A 87 -36.06 3.38 -27.69
N SER A 88 -37.06 3.27 -26.83
CA SER A 88 -38.30 2.58 -27.12
C SER A 88 -39.41 3.62 -27.14
N SER A 89 -39.59 4.23 -28.31
CA SER A 89 -40.77 5.03 -28.61
C SER A 89 -41.90 4.09 -29.07
N PRO A 90 -43.07 4.05 -28.42
CA PRO A 90 -44.22 3.34 -28.96
C PRO A 90 -44.93 4.24 -29.98
N ARG A 91 -44.82 3.87 -31.26
CA ARG A 91 -45.59 4.46 -32.35
C ARG A 91 -47.03 3.93 -32.28
N SER A 92 -48.01 4.82 -32.26
CA SER A 92 -49.42 4.49 -32.55
C SER A 92 -49.93 5.38 -33.69
N PRO A 93 -50.85 4.89 -34.55
CA PRO A 93 -51.24 5.54 -35.79
C PRO A 93 -52.44 6.48 -35.62
N SER A 94 -52.43 7.60 -36.35
CA SER A 94 -53.57 8.51 -36.53
C SER A 94 -54.55 8.03 -37.61
N PRO A 95 -55.79 8.55 -37.61
CA PRO A 95 -56.52 8.75 -38.86
C PRO A 95 -56.97 10.22 -39.08
N ASP A 96 -56.84 10.63 -40.34
CA ASP A 96 -57.73 11.50 -41.13
C ASP A 96 -57.68 13.06 -41.09
N PRO A 97 -58.11 13.72 -42.20
CA PRO A 97 -57.40 14.87 -42.79
C PRO A 97 -58.24 16.16 -42.83
N GLN A 98 -57.62 17.33 -43.05
CA GLN A 98 -58.22 18.45 -43.80
C GLN A 98 -57.17 19.49 -44.28
N PRO A 99 -57.48 20.31 -45.32
CA PRO A 99 -56.50 21.00 -46.16
C PRO A 99 -56.38 22.52 -45.90
N GLY A 100 -55.22 23.11 -46.24
CA GLY A 100 -55.10 24.57 -46.43
C GLY A 100 -53.69 25.17 -46.39
N HIS A 101 -53.04 25.28 -47.56
CA HIS A 101 -52.13 26.36 -48.04
C HIS A 101 -50.82 26.77 -47.29
N PRO A 102 -49.83 27.40 -47.97
CA PRO A 102 -48.38 27.10 -47.86
C PRO A 102 -47.51 28.31 -47.39
N PRO A 103 -46.19 28.39 -47.71
CA PRO A 103 -45.05 27.65 -47.15
C PRO A 103 -44.08 28.60 -46.39
N HIS A 104 -43.20 28.06 -45.53
CA HIS A 104 -41.98 28.80 -45.16
C HIS A 104 -40.78 27.86 -45.09
N GLN A 105 -39.76 28.21 -45.86
CA GLN A 105 -38.44 27.59 -45.90
C GLN A 105 -37.76 27.68 -44.53
N ALA A 106 -37.04 26.61 -44.15
CA ALA A 106 -35.75 26.74 -43.49
C ALA A 106 -34.95 25.45 -43.68
N ASN A 107 -33.82 25.62 -44.38
CA ASN A 107 -32.75 24.70 -44.62
C ASN A 107 -32.01 24.38 -43.30
N GLY A 108 -31.51 23.16 -43.12
CA GLY A 108 -30.80 22.77 -41.89
C GLY A 108 -30.29 21.33 -41.91
N GLU A 109 -29.31 21.08 -42.77
CA GLU A 109 -28.51 19.86 -42.83
C GLU A 109 -27.70 19.71 -41.52
N ALA A 110 -27.93 18.62 -40.77
CA ALA A 110 -27.12 18.28 -39.60
C ALA A 110 -26.48 16.90 -39.80
N THR A 111 -25.25 16.96 -40.29
CA THR A 111 -24.30 15.85 -40.43
C THR A 111 -24.12 15.13 -39.09
N ALA A 112 -24.40 13.83 -39.08
CA ALA A 112 -24.06 12.92 -37.99
C ALA A 112 -22.53 12.83 -37.87
N ALA A 113 -21.97 13.49 -36.85
CA ALA A 113 -20.58 13.27 -36.43
C ALA A 113 -20.54 12.05 -35.50
N ALA A 114 -19.82 11.02 -35.93
CA ALA A 114 -19.44 9.90 -35.07
C ALA A 114 -18.56 10.39 -33.91
N PRO A 115 -18.69 9.84 -32.68
CA PRO A 115 -17.82 10.23 -31.58
C PRO A 115 -16.39 9.75 -31.83
N CYS A 116 -15.45 10.69 -31.94
CA CYS A 116 -14.03 10.41 -31.85
C CYS A 116 -13.66 9.95 -30.43
N PRO A 117 -12.77 8.96 -30.25
CA PRO A 117 -12.26 8.62 -28.93
C PRO A 117 -11.42 9.79 -28.40
N SER A 118 -11.87 10.39 -27.30
CA SER A 118 -11.09 11.43 -26.60
C SER A 118 -9.88 10.80 -25.90
N PRO A 119 -8.70 11.46 -25.92
CA PRO A 119 -7.54 10.99 -25.18
C PRO A 119 -7.79 11.06 -23.67
N ALA A 120 -7.38 10.02 -22.94
CA ALA A 120 -7.49 9.91 -21.49
C ALA A 120 -6.93 11.16 -20.79
N THR A 121 -7.66 11.71 -19.82
CA THR A 121 -7.22 12.85 -19.01
C THR A 121 -6.00 12.47 -18.17
N PRO A 122 -5.11 13.41 -17.81
CA PRO A 122 -3.92 13.13 -17.00
C PRO A 122 -4.21 12.56 -15.60
N GLU A 123 -5.45 12.66 -15.11
CA GLU A 123 -5.89 12.07 -13.84
C GLU A 123 -6.04 10.54 -13.93
N ASP A 124 -6.35 10.02 -15.12
CA ASP A 124 -6.65 8.60 -15.37
C ASP A 124 -5.37 7.74 -15.35
N GLN A 125 -4.25 8.31 -15.81
CA GLN A 125 -2.92 7.68 -15.81
C GLN A 125 -2.27 7.63 -14.41
N SER A 126 -2.75 8.43 -13.47
CA SER A 126 -2.25 8.49 -12.08
C SER A 126 -2.65 7.24 -11.27
N SER A 127 -3.82 6.67 -11.55
CA SER A 127 -4.34 5.53 -10.81
C SER A 127 -3.64 4.22 -11.16
N VAL A 128 -3.39 3.96 -12.46
CA VAL A 128 -2.78 2.71 -12.96
C VAL A 128 -1.33 2.54 -12.50
N ALA A 129 -0.58 3.65 -12.46
CA ALA A 129 0.81 3.62 -12.02
C ALA A 129 0.94 3.41 -10.49
N ALA A 130 -0.14 3.65 -9.72
CA ALA A 130 -0.11 3.73 -8.26
C ALA A 130 0.30 2.42 -7.57
N VAL A 131 -0.14 1.25 -8.06
CA VAL A 131 0.18 -0.03 -7.40
C VAL A 131 1.68 -0.39 -7.51
N PRO A 132 2.30 -0.37 -8.71
CA PRO A 132 3.75 -0.52 -8.84
C PRO A 132 4.55 0.43 -7.93
N GLN A 133 4.09 1.67 -7.80
CA GLN A 133 4.75 2.68 -6.97
C GLN A 133 4.63 2.38 -5.47
N LEU A 134 3.48 1.88 -5.00
CA LEU A 134 3.31 1.43 -3.61
C LEU A 134 4.31 0.32 -3.25
N PHE A 135 4.43 -0.69 -4.11
CA PHE A 135 5.38 -1.78 -3.88
C PHE A 135 6.83 -1.33 -3.97
N HIS A 136 7.17 -0.46 -4.92
CA HIS A 136 8.50 0.14 -5.00
C HIS A 136 8.85 0.88 -3.69
N GLN A 137 7.97 1.75 -3.22
CA GLN A 137 8.17 2.53 -2.00
C GLN A 137 8.31 1.67 -0.73
N GLU A 138 7.59 0.55 -0.64
CA GLU A 138 7.70 -0.36 0.49
C GLU A 138 8.98 -1.21 0.41
N MET A 139 9.41 -1.58 -0.80
CA MET A 139 10.68 -2.28 -1.01
C MET A 139 11.88 -1.39 -0.66
N GLU A 140 11.84 -0.09 -1.01
CA GLU A 140 12.84 0.88 -0.58
C GLU A 140 12.88 1.03 0.94
N LEU A 141 11.70 1.15 1.59
CA LEU A 141 11.63 1.15 3.06
C LEU A 141 12.28 -0.12 3.66
N CYS A 142 12.00 -1.30 3.09
CA CYS A 142 12.64 -2.53 3.53
C CYS A 142 14.16 -2.50 3.32
N THR A 143 14.64 -1.96 2.20
CA THR A 143 16.08 -1.80 1.90
C THR A 143 16.73 -0.94 2.99
N ASP A 144 16.20 0.25 3.25
CA ASP A 144 16.73 1.19 4.23
C ASP A 144 16.79 0.59 5.64
N LEU A 145 15.71 -0.09 6.06
CA LEU A 145 15.63 -0.71 7.37
C LEU A 145 16.60 -1.89 7.52
N ILE A 146 16.71 -2.75 6.51
CA ILE A 146 17.62 -3.92 6.55
C ILE A 146 19.09 -3.47 6.57
N GLN A 147 19.42 -2.39 5.87
CA GLN A 147 20.77 -1.82 5.86
C GLN A 147 21.09 -1.09 7.17
N SER A 148 20.13 -0.35 7.72
CA SER A 148 20.31 0.42 8.96
C SER A 148 20.32 -0.47 10.21
N PHE A 149 19.54 -1.56 10.19
CA PHE A 149 19.33 -2.45 11.33
C PHE A 149 19.52 -3.92 10.90
N PRO A 150 20.78 -4.35 10.68
CA PRO A 150 21.06 -5.74 10.28
C PRO A 150 20.76 -6.73 11.42
N GLY A 151 20.38 -7.96 11.05
CA GLY A 151 20.15 -9.04 12.01
C GLY A 151 18.72 -9.15 12.55
N HIS A 152 17.77 -8.39 12.01
CA HIS A 152 16.36 -8.48 12.40
C HIS A 152 15.53 -9.32 11.43
N GLU A 153 15.17 -10.53 11.84
CA GLU A 153 14.36 -11.48 11.04
C GLU A 153 13.04 -10.87 10.56
N THR A 154 12.40 -10.05 11.39
CA THR A 154 11.13 -9.37 11.09
C THR A 154 11.19 -8.60 9.77
N LEU A 155 12.29 -7.89 9.51
CA LEU A 155 12.49 -7.09 8.30
C LEU A 155 12.57 -7.97 7.04
N TRP A 156 13.32 -9.08 7.13
CA TRP A 156 13.46 -10.04 6.04
C TRP A 156 12.15 -10.78 5.75
N CYS A 157 11.42 -11.16 6.79
CA CYS A 157 10.09 -11.75 6.67
C CYS A 157 9.10 -10.77 6.03
N HIS A 158 9.18 -9.48 6.38
CA HIS A 158 8.35 -8.46 5.75
C HIS A 158 8.71 -8.25 4.27
N ARG A 159 9.99 -8.05 3.92
CA ARG A 159 10.44 -7.90 2.53
C ARG A 159 9.97 -9.07 1.65
N ARG A 160 10.07 -10.31 2.17
CA ARG A 160 9.54 -11.53 1.54
C ARG A 160 8.06 -11.45 1.25
N HIS A 161 7.27 -11.01 2.21
CA HIS A 161 5.84 -10.84 2.01
C HIS A 161 5.53 -9.79 0.95
N ILE A 162 6.20 -8.63 0.98
CA ILE A 162 5.99 -7.54 0.01
C ILE A 162 6.33 -8.00 -1.40
N PHE A 163 7.49 -8.64 -1.58
CA PHE A 163 7.90 -9.12 -2.90
C PHE A 163 6.98 -10.24 -3.42
N TYR A 164 6.51 -11.12 -2.54
CA TYR A 164 5.52 -12.14 -2.89
C TYR A 164 4.21 -11.52 -3.37
N LEU A 165 3.67 -10.55 -2.63
CA LEU A 165 2.43 -9.85 -3.01
C LEU A 165 2.59 -9.16 -4.37
N TRP A 166 3.70 -8.46 -4.59
CA TRP A 166 4.02 -7.83 -5.87
C TRP A 166 4.07 -8.86 -7.01
N HIS A 167 4.79 -9.96 -6.81
CA HIS A 167 4.96 -11.00 -7.83
C HIS A 167 3.62 -11.59 -8.26
N HIS A 168 2.76 -11.92 -7.29
CA HIS A 168 1.42 -12.45 -7.56
C HIS A 168 0.52 -11.43 -8.24
N TRP A 169 0.48 -10.19 -7.72
CA TRP A 169 -0.30 -9.12 -8.31
C TRP A 169 0.07 -8.89 -9.78
N ARG A 170 1.37 -8.78 -10.09
CA ARG A 170 1.85 -8.60 -11.46
C ARG A 170 1.44 -9.77 -12.35
N ARG A 171 1.63 -11.00 -11.87
CA ARG A 171 1.25 -12.21 -12.64
C ARG A 171 -0.24 -12.21 -12.96
N ASP A 172 -1.10 -11.93 -11.97
CA ASP A 172 -2.54 -11.93 -12.17
C ASP A 172 -2.97 -10.85 -13.18
N HIS A 173 -2.33 -9.67 -13.14
CA HIS A 173 -2.58 -8.59 -14.09
C HIS A 173 -2.06 -8.88 -15.51
N ASP A 174 -0.87 -9.46 -15.66
CA ASP A 174 -0.32 -9.87 -16.96
C ASP A 174 -1.20 -10.92 -17.66
N HIS A 175 -1.89 -11.77 -16.89
CA HIS A 175 -2.82 -12.79 -17.44
C HIS A 175 -4.21 -12.21 -17.74
N HIS A 176 -4.63 -11.17 -17.02
CA HIS A 176 -5.95 -10.54 -17.19
C HIS A 176 -6.07 -9.66 -18.43
N GLU A 177 -4.96 -9.11 -18.95
CA GLU A 177 -4.92 -8.49 -20.28
C GLU A 177 -5.14 -9.52 -21.42
N GLY A 178 -5.02 -10.83 -21.13
CA GLY A 178 -5.24 -11.92 -22.08
C GLY A 178 -6.56 -12.70 -21.92
N GLN A 179 -7.14 -12.80 -20.72
CA GLN A 179 -8.40 -13.54 -20.52
C GLN A 179 -9.17 -13.02 -19.29
N GLY A 180 -10.39 -12.51 -19.50
CA GLY A 180 -11.24 -12.01 -18.43
C GLY A 180 -11.76 -13.12 -17.51
N ARG A 181 -11.19 -13.27 -16.32
CA ARG A 181 -11.85 -13.95 -15.19
C ARG A 181 -11.28 -13.50 -13.85
N GLY A 182 -12.10 -12.77 -13.07
CA GLY A 182 -11.72 -12.22 -11.77
C GLY A 182 -11.11 -13.27 -10.83
N SER A 183 -9.93 -12.95 -10.30
CA SER A 183 -9.20 -13.77 -9.33
C SER A 183 -9.22 -13.08 -7.96
N GLU A 184 -9.73 -13.76 -6.95
CA GLU A 184 -9.65 -13.34 -5.55
C GLU A 184 -8.22 -13.53 -5.04
N PHE A 185 -7.61 -12.48 -4.47
CA PHE A 185 -6.33 -12.57 -3.79
C PHE A 185 -6.34 -13.71 -2.76
N PRO A 186 -5.26 -14.52 -2.62
CA PRO A 186 -5.22 -15.58 -1.63
C PRO A 186 -5.40 -15.02 -0.20
N GLN A 187 -6.54 -15.30 0.42
CA GLN A 187 -6.74 -15.08 1.85
C GLN A 187 -5.87 -16.09 2.62
N LEU A 188 -4.70 -15.65 3.08
CA LEU A 188 -4.01 -16.28 4.19
C LEU A 188 -4.74 -15.91 5.49
N ASN A 189 -5.85 -16.59 5.75
CA ASN A 189 -6.56 -16.51 7.03
C ASN A 189 -5.84 -17.41 8.04
N HIS A 190 -5.04 -16.80 8.92
CA HIS A 190 -4.80 -17.34 10.26
C HIS A 190 -5.40 -16.37 11.26
N THR A 191 -6.72 -16.39 11.34
CA THR A 191 -7.46 -16.00 12.55
C THR A 191 -8.11 -17.26 13.08
N ASP A 192 -7.59 -17.74 14.20
CA ASP A 192 -8.19 -18.73 15.08
C ASP A 192 -9.60 -18.27 15.45
N ASP A 193 -10.59 -18.81 14.73
CA ASP A 193 -12.01 -18.65 15.02
C ASP A 193 -12.36 -19.66 16.13
N GLY A 194 -12.08 -19.28 17.38
CA GLY A 194 -12.01 -20.29 18.43
C GLY A 194 -12.11 -19.85 19.88
N LEU A 195 -12.46 -18.60 20.23
CA LEU A 195 -12.64 -18.23 21.65
C LEU A 195 -13.88 -17.34 21.89
N SER A 196 -15.05 -17.91 21.65
CA SER A 196 -16.29 -17.54 22.35
C SER A 196 -16.82 -18.74 23.13
N ARG A 197 -16.26 -18.98 24.32
CA ARG A 197 -16.98 -19.60 25.44
C ARG A 197 -16.24 -19.41 26.76
N HIS A 198 -16.79 -18.57 27.64
CA HIS A 198 -16.47 -18.60 29.06
C HIS A 198 -16.81 -19.99 29.65
N PRO A 199 -16.05 -20.43 30.65
CA PRO A 199 -16.67 -20.55 31.97
C PRO A 199 -15.79 -20.03 33.13
N HIS A 200 -16.50 -19.69 34.21
CA HIS A 200 -16.01 -19.23 35.50
C HIS A 200 -15.24 -20.31 36.30
N THR A 201 -14.57 -19.85 37.37
CA THR A 201 -13.95 -20.57 38.53
C THR A 201 -12.53 -21.12 38.27
N ALA A 202 -11.53 -21.06 39.16
CA ALA A 202 -11.36 -20.55 40.53
C ALA A 202 -9.86 -20.22 40.77
N SER A 203 -9.58 -19.38 41.77
CA SER A 203 -8.24 -19.13 42.32
C SER A 203 -7.68 -20.39 43.04
N PRO A 204 -6.34 -20.52 43.19
CA PRO A 204 -5.77 -20.20 44.50
C PRO A 204 -4.37 -19.54 44.51
N ARG A 205 -4.15 -18.78 45.60
CA ARG A 205 -2.91 -18.48 46.38
C ARG A 205 -1.60 -19.11 45.87
N GLY A 206 -0.43 -18.47 45.86
CA GLY A 206 0.07 -17.35 46.67
C GLY A 206 1.33 -17.78 47.45
N VAL A 207 2.52 -17.46 46.94
CA VAL A 207 3.85 -17.38 47.59
C VAL A 207 4.78 -16.72 46.54
N GLY A 208 5.62 -15.71 46.78
CA GLY A 208 6.14 -15.04 47.96
C GLY A 208 7.64 -14.75 47.70
N LEU A 209 8.06 -13.48 47.88
CA LEU A 209 9.43 -12.92 47.81
C LEU A 209 10.02 -12.71 46.39
N ASP A 210 10.71 -11.61 46.04
CA ASP A 210 11.26 -10.51 46.84
C ASP A 210 11.42 -9.20 46.07
N ARG A 211 11.45 -8.13 46.87
CA ARG A 211 11.46 -6.69 46.55
C ARG A 211 12.88 -6.14 46.54
N VAL A 212 13.24 -5.32 45.56
CA VAL A 212 14.25 -4.25 45.74
C VAL A 212 13.73 -2.98 45.08
N GLU A 213 13.61 -1.94 45.91
CA GLU A 213 13.20 -0.57 45.59
C GLU A 213 14.42 0.37 45.61
N SER A 214 14.20 1.54 45.00
CA SER A 214 14.93 2.81 45.15
C SER A 214 16.19 2.97 44.27
N ARG A 215 16.42 4.13 43.62
CA ARG A 215 16.10 5.50 44.05
C ARG A 215 16.18 6.52 42.89
N ASN A 216 15.38 7.58 43.05
CA ASN A 216 15.34 8.87 42.35
C ASN A 216 16.66 9.49 41.89
N GLY A 217 16.59 10.22 40.76
CA GLY A 217 17.42 11.38 40.44
C GLY A 217 16.67 12.30 39.46
N GLN A 218 16.23 13.47 39.93
CA GLN A 218 15.56 14.52 39.14
C GLN A 218 16.56 15.53 38.56
N ALA A 219 16.14 16.13 37.44
CA ALA A 219 16.42 17.49 36.93
C ALA A 219 17.83 17.80 36.37
N GLN A 220 17.88 18.29 35.12
CA GLN A 220 18.21 19.69 34.85
C GLN A 220 17.84 20.12 33.41
N GLU A 221 17.21 21.30 33.33
CA GLU A 221 17.00 22.10 32.12
C GLU A 221 18.33 22.62 31.55
N GLY A 222 18.38 22.80 30.24
CA GLY A 222 19.50 23.42 29.54
C GLY A 222 19.11 23.89 28.15
N GLN A 223 18.38 25.01 28.11
CA GLN A 223 18.25 25.85 26.91
C GLN A 223 19.64 26.34 26.51
N ASN A 224 20.01 26.24 25.24
CA ASN A 224 20.90 27.19 24.57
C ASN A 224 20.69 27.11 23.05
N ALA A 225 20.08 28.17 22.54
CA ALA A 225 20.04 28.54 21.14
C ALA A 225 21.40 29.11 20.71
N MET A 226 21.84 28.79 19.49
CA MET A 226 22.80 29.63 18.78
C MET A 226 22.50 29.55 17.28
N GLU A 227 22.00 30.66 16.75
CA GLU A 227 21.96 30.96 15.31
C GLU A 227 23.37 31.34 14.85
N VAL A 228 23.78 30.85 13.68
CA VAL A 228 24.85 31.46 12.89
C VAL A 228 24.39 31.53 11.44
N ASP A 229 24.13 32.75 11.01
CA ASP A 229 24.00 33.16 9.62
C ASP A 229 25.29 32.86 8.85
N GLY A 230 25.15 32.15 7.73
CA GLY A 230 26.23 31.84 6.81
C GLY A 230 25.70 31.76 5.39
N VAL A 231 25.48 32.93 4.79
CA VAL A 231 25.06 33.11 3.39
C VAL A 231 26.14 32.53 2.46
N GLY A 232 25.90 31.33 1.94
CA GLY A 232 26.66 30.73 0.85
C GLY A 232 25.97 30.99 -0.49
N VAL A 233 26.52 31.90 -1.28
CA VAL A 233 26.11 32.19 -2.66
C VAL A 233 26.35 30.97 -3.57
N PRO A 234 25.37 30.50 -4.38
CA PRO A 234 25.62 29.47 -5.39
C PRO A 234 26.32 30.01 -6.64
N ASP A 235 27.43 29.39 -7.02
CA ASP A 235 28.19 29.64 -8.26
C ASP A 235 27.36 29.32 -9.53
N PRO A 236 27.17 30.27 -10.46
CA PRO A 236 26.33 30.08 -11.64
C PRO A 236 27.12 29.49 -12.82
N ARG A 237 27.61 28.25 -12.73
CA ARG A 237 28.27 27.54 -13.86
C ARG A 237 28.01 26.04 -13.97
N ASP A 238 26.76 25.59 -13.80
CA ASP A 238 26.40 24.22 -14.18
C ASP A 238 25.02 24.08 -14.87
N THR A 239 24.69 25.05 -15.72
CA THR A 239 23.51 25.01 -16.59
C THR A 239 23.80 24.24 -17.88
N LYS A 240 24.12 22.94 -17.78
CA LYS A 240 24.07 21.99 -18.92
C LYS A 240 24.32 20.53 -18.49
N ARG A 241 23.54 20.03 -17.53
CA ARG A 241 23.44 18.58 -17.32
C ARG A 241 21.97 18.15 -17.37
N LEU A 242 21.59 17.72 -18.57
CA LEU A 242 20.44 16.91 -18.96
C LEU A 242 19.32 16.78 -17.92
N LYS A 243 18.16 17.38 -18.22
CA LYS A 243 16.85 16.98 -17.70
C LYS A 243 16.58 15.52 -18.08
N ARG A 244 17.16 14.58 -17.36
CA ARG A 244 16.54 13.29 -17.15
C ARG A 244 15.82 13.48 -15.82
N GLY A 245 14.48 13.55 -15.86
CA GLY A 245 13.70 13.48 -14.63
C GLY A 245 14.14 12.26 -13.81
N PRO A 246 13.81 12.20 -12.51
CA PRO A 246 14.02 10.99 -11.74
C PRO A 246 13.54 9.80 -12.59
N PRO A 247 14.35 8.73 -12.75
CA PRO A 247 13.89 7.56 -13.47
C PRO A 247 12.56 7.16 -12.85
N ASP A 248 11.55 6.92 -13.70
CA ASP A 248 10.26 6.43 -13.20
C ASP A 248 10.54 5.24 -12.26
N PRO A 249 9.91 5.19 -11.08
CA PRO A 249 10.16 4.15 -10.10
C PRO A 249 10.08 2.78 -10.78
N CYS A 250 11.22 2.11 -10.92
CA CYS A 250 11.24 0.81 -11.54
C CYS A 250 10.50 -0.16 -10.61
N PRO A 251 9.48 -0.88 -11.10
CA PRO A 251 8.79 -1.86 -10.29
C PRO A 251 9.78 -2.90 -9.74
N PRO A 252 9.53 -3.48 -8.55
CA PRO A 252 10.42 -4.49 -8.00
C PRO A 252 10.64 -5.65 -8.98
N ALA A 253 11.89 -6.02 -9.23
CA ALA A 253 12.22 -7.09 -10.18
C ALA A 253 13.06 -8.18 -9.52
N LEU A 254 12.96 -9.40 -10.03
CA LEU A 254 13.74 -10.53 -9.53
C LEU A 254 15.27 -10.27 -9.66
N PRO A 255 15.80 -9.73 -10.79
CA PRO A 255 17.21 -9.39 -10.88
C PRO A 255 17.66 -8.33 -9.85
N SER A 256 16.85 -7.31 -9.58
CA SER A 256 17.18 -6.29 -8.58
C SER A 256 17.19 -6.86 -7.16
N GLU A 257 16.32 -7.82 -6.85
CA GLU A 257 16.33 -8.52 -5.56
C GLU A 257 17.57 -9.38 -5.39
N HIS A 258 18.00 -10.12 -6.42
CA HIS A 258 19.26 -10.86 -6.36
C HIS A 258 20.45 -9.91 -6.17
N GLY A 259 20.45 -8.76 -6.85
CA GLY A 259 21.47 -7.72 -6.67
C GLY A 259 21.50 -7.15 -5.25
N PHE A 260 20.34 -6.89 -4.64
CA PHE A 260 20.22 -6.47 -3.25
C PHE A 260 20.77 -7.54 -2.29
N VAL A 261 20.43 -8.81 -2.48
CA VAL A 261 20.94 -9.87 -1.60
C VAL A 261 22.45 -10.04 -1.75
N ALA A 262 22.97 -9.96 -2.97
CA ALA A 262 24.40 -10.01 -3.23
C ALA A 262 25.13 -8.87 -2.49
N SER A 263 24.63 -7.64 -2.59
CA SER A 263 25.25 -6.49 -1.91
C SER A 263 25.23 -6.62 -0.38
N VAL A 264 24.14 -7.15 0.19
CA VAL A 264 24.06 -7.44 1.63
C VAL A 264 25.06 -8.51 2.05
N LEU A 265 25.24 -9.56 1.26
CA LEU A 265 26.19 -10.64 1.53
C LEU A 265 27.64 -10.17 1.41
N ASP A 266 27.97 -9.35 0.42
CA ASP A 266 29.31 -8.80 0.20
C ASP A 266 29.74 -7.86 1.35
N GLY A 267 28.79 -7.07 1.87
CA GLY A 267 29.02 -6.18 3.01
C GLY A 267 28.80 -6.83 4.38
N CYS A 268 28.50 -8.12 4.45
CA CYS A 268 27.95 -8.74 5.65
C CYS A 268 28.99 -8.89 6.78
N ARG A 269 28.67 -8.34 7.95
CA ARG A 269 29.47 -8.52 9.19
C ARG A 269 28.73 -9.29 10.29
N SER A 270 27.40 -9.39 10.21
CA SER A 270 26.57 -10.10 11.18
C SER A 270 26.24 -11.50 10.66
N PRO A 271 26.50 -12.57 11.43
CA PRO A 271 26.15 -13.93 11.02
C PRO A 271 24.63 -14.09 10.84
N GLU A 272 23.83 -13.46 11.69
CA GLU A 272 22.36 -13.49 11.60
C GLU A 272 21.89 -12.87 10.28
N GLN A 273 22.41 -11.69 9.93
CA GLN A 273 22.10 -11.01 8.67
C GLN A 273 22.44 -11.88 7.46
N GLY A 274 23.62 -12.54 7.49
CA GLY A 274 24.04 -13.46 6.44
C GLY A 274 23.08 -14.65 6.31
N CYS A 275 22.69 -15.26 7.43
CA CYS A 275 21.72 -16.35 7.44
C CYS A 275 20.37 -15.94 6.83
N PHE A 276 19.84 -14.78 7.21
CA PHE A 276 18.56 -14.31 6.67
C PHE A 276 18.64 -13.95 5.18
N ALA A 277 19.74 -13.32 4.74
CA ALA A 277 19.98 -13.03 3.33
C ALA A 277 20.06 -14.31 2.49
N LEU A 278 20.76 -15.34 2.96
CA LEU A 278 20.84 -16.65 2.30
C LEU A 278 19.48 -17.35 2.24
N ALA A 279 18.72 -17.33 3.33
CA ALA A 279 17.37 -17.89 3.39
C ALA A 279 16.44 -17.18 2.40
N TYR A 280 16.53 -15.85 2.31
CA TYR A 280 15.77 -15.05 1.36
C TYR A 280 16.15 -15.36 -0.09
N ARG A 281 17.44 -15.47 -0.42
CA ARG A 281 17.90 -15.89 -1.76
C ARG A 281 17.35 -17.24 -2.16
N LYS A 282 17.47 -18.23 -1.27
CA LYS A 282 16.93 -19.58 -1.50
C LYS A 282 15.43 -19.55 -1.76
N TRP A 283 14.69 -18.71 -1.04
CA TRP A 283 13.27 -18.52 -1.27
C TRP A 283 12.97 -17.88 -2.64
N LEU A 284 13.73 -16.85 -3.05
CA LEU A 284 13.61 -16.26 -4.39
C LEU A 284 13.79 -17.33 -5.48
N ASP A 285 14.85 -18.13 -5.38
CA ASP A 285 15.19 -19.16 -6.37
C ASP A 285 14.11 -20.27 -6.46
N SER A 286 13.50 -20.63 -5.33
CA SER A 286 12.59 -21.77 -5.24
C SER A 286 11.11 -21.43 -5.39
N VAL A 287 10.70 -20.20 -5.05
CA VAL A 287 9.28 -19.82 -5.04
C VAL A 287 8.97 -18.79 -6.13
N ILE A 288 9.89 -17.88 -6.42
CA ILE A 288 9.66 -16.81 -7.40
C ILE A 288 10.30 -17.13 -8.76
N GLY A 289 11.43 -17.85 -8.77
CA GLY A 289 12.15 -18.23 -9.99
C GLY A 289 11.53 -19.40 -10.78
N GLN A 290 10.40 -19.96 -10.33
CA GLN A 290 9.65 -21.03 -11.01
C GLN A 290 8.53 -20.45 -11.87
#